data_AF-A0A352S462-F1
#
_entry.id   AF-A0A352S462-F1
#
_cell.length_a   1.000
_cell.length_b   1.000
_cell.length_c   1.000
_cell.angle_alpha   90.00
_cell.angle_beta   90.00
_cell.angle_gamma   90.00
#
_symmetry.space_group_name_H-M   'P 1'
#
loop_
_entity.id
_entity.type
_entity.pdbx_description
1 polymer ?
#
loop_
_entity_poly.entity_id
_entity_poly.type
_entity_poly.pdbx_seq_one_letter_code
_entity_poly.pdbx_strand_id
1 'polypeptide(L)'
;PETNFSNLHASTLRNHPLVTVWLHANAVSPIVEGTHVRGVRCRTLQGKESTFRADRFVWCMGGIESSRFFLQPELTQMPWQRNALLGRHFQDHVVWHTWLDVTNRRKFLDVFGNVFSRGYKYQPKIR
;
A
#
# COMPACT_ATOMS: atom_id res chain seq x y z
N PRO A 1 14.62 -5.08 15.33
CA PRO A 1 13.86 -5.75 14.25
C PRO A 1 14.15 -5.13 12.89
N GLU A 2 14.10 -5.94 11.83
CA GLU A 2 14.11 -5.45 10.45
C GLU A 2 12.80 -4.67 10.20
N THR A 3 12.92 -3.37 9.89
CA THR A 3 11.79 -2.47 9.69
C THR A 3 11.36 -2.37 8.22
N ASN A 4 12.22 -2.82 7.30
CA ASN A 4 11.91 -2.88 5.88
C ASN A 4 11.17 -4.18 5.58
N PHE A 5 9.86 -4.08 5.31
CA PHE A 5 9.01 -5.25 5.07
C PHE A 5 9.44 -6.06 3.84
N SER A 6 10.01 -5.39 2.83
CA SER A 6 10.55 -6.07 1.66
C SER A 6 11.71 -6.99 2.03
N ASN A 7 12.60 -6.55 2.92
CA ASN A 7 13.69 -7.40 3.44
C ASN A 7 13.16 -8.47 4.38
N LEU A 8 12.27 -8.07 5.30
CA LEU A 8 11.68 -8.95 6.31
C LEU A 8 10.98 -10.17 5.68
N HIS A 9 10.26 -9.96 4.57
CA HIS A 9 9.48 -11.00 3.90
C HIS A 9 10.14 -11.55 2.63
N ALA A 10 11.34 -11.09 2.27
CA ALA A 10 12.03 -11.45 1.02
C ALA A 10 12.14 -12.98 0.84
N SER A 11 12.57 -13.69 1.88
CA SER A 11 12.73 -15.15 1.82
C SER A 11 11.40 -15.86 1.60
N THR A 12 10.36 -15.47 2.35
CA THR A 12 9.01 -16.04 2.20
C THR A 12 8.46 -15.81 0.80
N LEU A 13 8.56 -14.59 0.27
CA LEU A 13 8.06 -14.25 -1.06
C LEU A 13 8.79 -15.00 -2.19
N ARG A 14 10.05 -15.39 -1.98
CA ARG A 14 10.85 -16.13 -2.97
C ARG A 14 10.65 -17.63 -2.89
N ASN A 15 10.50 -18.18 -1.68
CA ASN A 15 10.72 -19.59 -1.42
C ASN A 15 9.49 -20.33 -0.89
N HIS A 16 8.46 -19.62 -0.42
CA HIS A 16 7.31 -20.30 0.21
C HIS A 16 6.47 -21.04 -0.86
N PRO A 17 6.23 -22.34 -0.72
CA PRO A 17 5.63 -23.16 -1.79
C PRO A 17 4.18 -22.81 -2.12
N LEU A 18 3.49 -22.11 -1.20
CA LEU A 18 2.11 -21.64 -1.37
C LEU A 18 2.02 -20.16 -1.79
N VAL A 19 3.16 -19.49 -2.05
CA VAL A 19 3.18 -18.08 -2.45
C VAL A 19 3.84 -17.97 -3.81
N THR A 20 3.07 -17.48 -4.78
CA THR A 20 3.58 -17.16 -6.12
C THR A 20 3.51 -15.66 -6.33
N VAL A 21 4.65 -15.05 -6.69
CA VAL A 21 4.75 -13.62 -6.96
C VAL A 21 4.83 -13.39 -8.46
N TRP A 22 3.86 -12.64 -8.99
CA TRP A 22 3.85 -12.19 -10.37
C TRP A 22 4.23 -10.71 -10.44
N LEU A 23 5.42 -10.43 -10.98
CA LEU A 23 5.86 -9.06 -11.22
C LEU A 23 5.36 -8.57 -12.59
N HIS A 24 5.23 -7.25 -12.73
CA HIS A 24 4.75 -6.59 -13.95
C HIS A 24 3.34 -6.97 -14.40
N ALA A 25 2.56 -7.65 -13.56
CA ALA A 25 1.16 -7.99 -13.80
C ALA A 25 0.24 -6.94 -13.16
N ASN A 26 0.20 -5.73 -13.71
CA ASN A 26 -0.60 -4.65 -13.11
C ASN A 26 -2.10 -4.95 -13.22
N ALA A 27 -2.81 -4.99 -12.11
CA ALA A 27 -4.27 -5.14 -12.10
C ALA A 27 -4.93 -3.91 -12.76
N VAL A 28 -5.79 -4.14 -13.75
CA VAL A 28 -6.48 -3.06 -14.47
C VAL A 28 -7.98 -3.05 -14.24
N SER A 29 -8.62 -4.22 -14.06
CA SER A 29 -10.07 -4.30 -13.82
C SER A 29 -10.47 -5.62 -13.17
N PRO A 30 -11.43 -5.64 -12.23
CA PRO A 30 -12.02 -6.88 -11.74
C PRO A 30 -12.98 -7.45 -12.80
N ILE A 31 -13.07 -8.77 -12.84
CA ILE A 31 -14.10 -9.49 -13.59
C ILE A 31 -15.18 -9.87 -12.58
N VAL A 32 -16.40 -9.38 -12.80
CA VAL A 32 -17.50 -9.50 -11.83
C VAL A 32 -18.67 -10.25 -12.47
N GLU A 33 -19.23 -11.19 -11.72
CA GLU A 33 -20.42 -11.94 -12.06
C GLU A 33 -21.46 -11.77 -10.93
N GLY A 34 -22.53 -11.04 -11.20
CA GLY A 34 -23.50 -10.63 -10.18
C GLY A 34 -22.83 -9.80 -9.09
N THR A 35 -22.77 -10.34 -7.87
CA THR A 35 -22.15 -9.70 -6.71
C THR A 35 -20.74 -10.23 -6.40
N HIS A 36 -20.20 -11.12 -7.22
CA HIS A 36 -18.93 -11.80 -6.95
C HIS A 36 -17.84 -11.37 -7.92
N VAL A 37 -16.68 -11.00 -7.38
CA VAL A 37 -15.45 -10.91 -8.18
C VAL A 37 -14.97 -12.33 -8.46
N ARG A 38 -14.76 -12.65 -9.73
CA ARG A 38 -14.30 -13.97 -10.22
C ARG A 38 -12.91 -13.96 -10.82
N GLY A 39 -12.42 -12.77 -11.14
CA GLY A 39 -11.09 -12.61 -11.68
C GLY A 39 -10.60 -11.19 -11.59
N VAL A 40 -9.34 -11.03 -11.97
CA VAL A 40 -8.73 -9.74 -12.21
C VAL A 40 -8.02 -9.80 -13.56
N ARG A 41 -8.34 -8.83 -14.42
CA ARG A 41 -7.59 -8.59 -15.64
C ARG A 41 -6.35 -7.82 -15.26
N CYS A 42 -5.20 -8.31 -15.73
CA CYS A 42 -3.90 -7.68 -15.54
C CYS A 42 -3.27 -7.34 -16.88
N ARG A 43 -2.49 -6.26 -16.92
CA ARG A 43 -1.75 -5.81 -18.10
C ARG A 43 -0.33 -5.37 -17.74
N THR A 44 0.63 -5.82 -18.54
CA THR A 44 2.01 -5.34 -18.47
C THR A 44 2.12 -3.93 -19.08
N LEU A 45 3.23 -3.23 -18.84
CA LEU A 45 3.48 -1.92 -19.46
C LEU A 45 3.63 -2.02 -21.00
N GLN A 46 3.99 -3.20 -21.51
CA GLN A 46 4.08 -3.50 -22.94
C GLN A 46 2.73 -3.91 -23.55
N GLY A 47 1.65 -3.89 -22.77
CA GLY A 47 0.30 -4.19 -23.25
C GLY A 47 -0.09 -5.67 -23.22
N LYS A 48 0.82 -6.60 -22.87
CA LYS A 48 0.46 -8.02 -22.71
C LYS A 48 -0.56 -8.19 -21.60
N GLU A 49 -1.62 -8.94 -21.87
CA GLU A 49 -2.72 -9.20 -20.94
C GLU A 49 -2.69 -10.60 -20.36
N SER A 50 -3.25 -10.72 -19.16
CA SER A 50 -3.51 -11.98 -18.47
C SER A 50 -4.73 -11.82 -17.56
N THR A 51 -5.38 -12.93 -17.24
CA THR A 51 -6.47 -12.97 -16.27
C THR A 51 -6.13 -13.94 -15.17
N PHE A 52 -6.21 -13.49 -13.92
CA PHE A 52 -6.09 -14.33 -12.74
C PHE A 52 -7.47 -14.60 -12.17
N ARG A 53 -7.77 -15.86 -11.85
CA ARG A 53 -9.03 -16.28 -11.21
C ARG A 53 -8.75 -16.85 -9.84
N ALA A 54 -9.64 -16.57 -8.90
CA ALA A 54 -9.56 -17.03 -7.52
C ALA A 54 -10.95 -16.95 -6.87
N ASP A 55 -11.14 -17.68 -5.76
CA ASP A 55 -12.37 -17.61 -4.96
C ASP A 55 -12.41 -16.41 -4.01
N ARG A 56 -11.25 -15.83 -3.70
CA ARG A 56 -11.07 -14.74 -2.76
C ARG A 56 -10.03 -13.76 -3.29
N PHE A 57 -10.31 -12.47 -3.13
CA PHE A 57 -9.43 -11.38 -3.54
C PHE A 57 -9.15 -10.49 -2.33
N VAL A 58 -7.88 -10.12 -2.17
CA VAL A 58 -7.42 -9.12 -1.21
C VAL A 58 -6.76 -8.00 -1.99
N TRP A 59 -7.23 -6.76 -1.79
CA TRP A 59 -6.78 -5.60 -2.54
C TRP A 59 -5.77 -4.80 -1.71
N CYS A 60 -4.51 -4.86 -2.13
CA CYS A 60 -3.37 -4.24 -1.41
C CYS A 60 -2.60 -3.26 -2.30
N MET A 61 -3.30 -2.44 -3.10
CA MET A 61 -2.67 -1.55 -4.08
C MET A 61 -2.18 -0.22 -3.49
N GLY A 62 -2.51 0.07 -2.22
CA GLY A 62 -2.23 1.35 -1.56
C GLY A 62 -3.38 2.35 -1.67
N GLY A 63 -3.31 3.45 -0.92
CA GLY A 63 -4.45 4.38 -0.76
C GLY A 63 -4.96 5.01 -2.07
N ILE A 64 -4.04 5.45 -2.92
CA ILE A 64 -4.35 6.06 -4.22
C ILE A 64 -4.85 4.99 -5.20
N GLU A 65 -4.04 3.95 -5.44
CA GLU A 65 -4.32 2.97 -6.50
C GLU A 65 -5.51 2.08 -6.19
N SER A 66 -5.78 1.78 -4.92
CA SER A 66 -6.99 1.04 -4.54
C SER A 66 -8.23 1.84 -4.90
N SER A 67 -8.26 3.14 -4.58
CA SER A 67 -9.38 4.02 -4.90
C SER A 67 -9.56 4.16 -6.41
N ARG A 68 -8.47 4.43 -7.15
CA ARG A 68 -8.47 4.58 -8.62
C ARG A 68 -9.01 3.34 -9.32
N PHE A 69 -8.59 2.15 -8.88
CA PHE A 69 -9.02 0.89 -9.46
C PHE A 69 -10.54 0.68 -9.36
N PHE A 70 -11.14 0.96 -8.20
CA PHE A 70 -12.58 0.74 -8.01
C PHE A 70 -13.47 1.86 -8.55
N LEU A 71 -12.91 3.05 -8.76
CA LEU A 71 -13.60 4.21 -9.34
C LEU A 71 -13.51 4.28 -10.88
N GLN A 72 -12.92 3.28 -11.53
CA GLN A 72 -12.81 3.29 -13.00
C GLN A 72 -14.23 3.31 -13.65
N PRO A 73 -14.43 4.07 -14.75
CA PRO A 73 -15.73 4.23 -15.40
C PRO A 73 -16.39 2.90 -15.82
N GLU A 74 -15.58 1.91 -16.17
CA GLU A 74 -16.06 0.60 -16.61
C GLU A 74 -16.74 -0.20 -15.49
N LEU A 75 -16.65 0.27 -14.24
CA LEU A 75 -17.24 -0.35 -13.04
C LEU A 75 -18.44 0.43 -12.49
N THR A 76 -19.04 1.32 -13.28
CA THR A 76 -20.21 2.15 -12.91
C THR A 76 -21.52 1.37 -12.70
N GLN A 77 -21.48 0.05 -12.57
CA GLN A 77 -22.64 -0.75 -12.16
C GLN A 77 -22.30 -1.72 -11.01
N MET A 78 -21.13 -1.56 -10.40
CA MET A 78 -20.65 -2.48 -9.37
C MET A 78 -21.20 -2.12 -7.98
N PRO A 79 -21.31 -3.10 -7.05
CA PRO A 79 -21.93 -2.88 -5.74
C PRO A 79 -21.32 -1.71 -4.94
N TRP A 80 -20.00 -1.49 -5.05
CA TRP A 80 -19.30 -0.41 -4.36
C TRP A 80 -19.53 0.98 -4.96
N GLN A 81 -20.08 1.09 -6.17
CA GLN A 81 -20.37 2.40 -6.77
C GLN A 81 -21.39 3.19 -5.94
N ARG A 82 -22.35 2.48 -5.33
CA ARG A 82 -23.34 3.09 -4.42
C ARG A 82 -22.74 3.48 -3.08
N ASN A 83 -21.49 3.07 -2.79
CA ASN A 83 -20.81 3.44 -1.58
C ASN A 83 -20.22 4.84 -1.72
N ALA A 84 -20.87 5.81 -1.09
CA ALA A 84 -20.45 7.21 -1.11
C ALA A 84 -19.07 7.45 -0.47
N LEU A 85 -18.49 6.47 0.23
CA LEU A 85 -17.19 6.61 0.90
C LEU A 85 -16.01 6.27 0.00
N LEU A 86 -16.21 5.56 -1.11
CA LEU A 86 -15.10 5.16 -1.98
C LEU A 86 -14.37 6.39 -2.55
N GLY A 87 -13.05 6.45 -2.30
CA GLY A 87 -12.20 7.59 -2.70
C GLY A 87 -12.32 8.84 -1.83
N ARG A 88 -13.16 8.84 -0.78
CA ARG A 88 -13.23 9.95 0.19
C ARG A 88 -12.24 9.75 1.34
N HIS A 89 -12.04 10.82 2.10
CA HIS A 89 -11.24 10.83 3.34
C HIS A 89 -9.77 10.45 3.15
N PHE A 90 -9.21 10.72 1.97
CA PHE A 90 -7.78 10.62 1.76
C PHE A 90 -7.05 11.53 2.74
N GLN A 91 -6.07 10.96 3.43
CA GLN A 91 -5.17 11.67 4.34
C GLN A 91 -3.76 11.41 3.86
N ASP A 92 -2.95 12.45 3.85
CA ASP A 92 -1.55 12.38 3.50
C ASP A 92 -0.68 12.85 4.68
N HIS A 93 0.60 12.51 4.62
CA HIS A 93 1.59 13.09 5.51
C HIS A 93 2.01 14.44 4.96
N VAL A 94 1.45 15.51 5.52
CA VAL A 94 1.95 16.87 5.23
C VAL A 94 3.35 17.00 5.79
N VAL A 95 4.35 17.07 4.90
CA VAL A 95 5.75 17.26 5.26
C VAL A 95 6.16 18.68 4.91
N TRP A 96 6.83 19.35 5.85
CA TRP A 96 7.45 20.65 5.65
C TRP A 96 8.95 20.53 5.91
N HIS A 97 9.77 21.13 5.05
CA HIS A 97 11.21 21.22 5.22
C HIS A 97 11.60 22.67 5.54
N THR A 98 12.30 22.87 6.65
CA THR A 98 12.81 24.18 7.06
C THR A 98 14.23 24.05 7.61
N TRP A 99 14.99 25.13 7.52
CA TRP A 99 16.24 25.27 8.25
C TRP A 99 15.93 25.63 9.70
N LEU A 100 16.72 25.08 10.63
CA LEU A 100 16.57 25.34 12.05
C LEU A 100 17.95 25.59 12.66
N ASP A 101 18.15 26.79 13.21
CA ASP A 101 19.35 27.13 13.94
C ASP A 101 19.31 26.49 15.33
N VAL A 102 20.07 25.40 15.49
CA VAL A 102 20.14 24.64 16.73
C VAL A 102 21.02 25.37 17.73
N THR A 103 20.41 26.15 18.63
CA THR A 103 21.13 26.88 19.70
C THR A 103 21.66 25.97 20.81
N ASN A 104 20.96 24.86 21.09
CA ASN A 104 21.40 23.85 22.06
C ASN A 104 21.16 22.43 21.52
N ARG A 105 22.25 21.81 21.06
CA ARG A 105 22.22 20.48 20.44
C ARG A 105 21.71 19.38 21.36
N ARG A 106 22.05 19.41 22.66
CA ARG A 106 21.63 18.36 23.61
C ARG A 106 20.12 18.39 23.80
N LYS A 107 19.56 19.56 24.12
CA LYS A 107 18.11 19.73 24.29
C LYS A 107 17.34 19.39 23.02
N PHE A 108 17.87 19.75 21.85
CA PHE A 108 17.26 19.40 20.57
C PHE A 108 17.17 17.88 20.37
N LEU A 109 18.26 17.15 20.63
CA LEU A 109 18.29 15.69 20.51
C LEU A 109 17.41 14.98 21.55
N ASP A 110 17.26 15.54 22.75
CA ASP A 110 16.35 14.98 23.77
C ASP A 110 14.88 14.99 23.32
N VAL A 111 14.49 15.95 22.47
CA VAL A 111 13.11 16.10 21.97
C VAL A 111 12.90 15.41 20.62
N PHE A 112 13.83 15.57 19.68
CA PHE A 112 13.65 15.13 18.29
C PHE A 112 14.47 13.89 17.92
N GLY A 113 15.41 13.48 18.78
CA GLY A 113 16.30 12.36 18.54
C GLY A 113 15.55 11.03 18.56
N ASN A 114 15.85 10.18 17.57
CA ASN A 114 15.45 8.78 17.64
C ASN A 114 16.41 8.04 18.56
N VAL A 115 15.88 7.31 19.54
CA VAL A 115 16.64 6.45 20.44
C VAL A 115 16.50 5.02 19.97
N PHE A 116 17.61 4.32 19.73
CA PHE A 116 17.58 2.88 19.47
C PHE A 116 17.94 2.13 20.75
N SER A 117 17.05 1.29 21.25
CA SER A 117 17.28 0.50 22.47
C SER A 117 16.71 -0.90 22.30
N ARG A 118 17.49 -1.93 22.67
CA ARG A 118 17.11 -3.35 22.56
C ARG A 118 16.60 -3.73 21.15
N GLY A 119 17.18 -3.09 20.13
CA GLY A 119 16.81 -3.27 18.73
C GLY A 119 15.61 -2.44 18.25
N TYR A 120 14.86 -1.78 19.14
CA TYR A 120 13.68 -0.99 18.76
C TYR A 120 14.04 0.49 18.60
N LYS A 121 13.43 1.14 17.59
CA LYS A 121 13.50 2.58 17.39
C LYS A 121 12.39 3.25 18.19
N TYR A 122 12.77 4.10 19.13
CA TYR A 122 11.89 4.94 19.91
C TYR A 122 11.98 6.36 19.38
N GLN A 123 10.83 6.93 19.03
CA GLN A 123 10.71 8.34 18.72
C GLN A 123 9.81 8.95 19.79
N PRO A 124 10.36 9.63 20.82
CA PRO A 124 9.53 10.29 21.82
C PRO A 124 8.76 11.42 21.12
N LYS A 125 7.49 11.16 20.80
CA LYS A 125 6.61 12.11 20.12
C LYS A 125 6.02 13.06 21.15
N ILE A 126 6.79 14.09 21.51
CA ILE A 126 6.37 15.22 22.37
C ILE A 126 6.07 14.76 23.83
N ARG A 127 6.45 15.58 24.82
CA ARG A 127 6.07 15.40 26.22
C ARG A 127 5.06 16.46 26.62
#